data_AF-A0A8H6PD65-F1
#
_entry.id   AF-A0A8H6PD65-F1
#
_cell.length_a   1.000
_cell.length_b   1.000
_cell.length_c   1.000
_cell.angle_alpha   90.00
_cell.angle_beta   90.00
_cell.angle_gamma   90.00
#
_symmetry.space_group_name_H-M   'P 1'
#
loop_
_entity.id
_entity.type
_entity.pdbx_description
1 polymer ?
#
loop_
_entity_poly.entity_id
_entity_poly.type
_entity_poly.pdbx_seq_one_letter_code
_entity_poly.pdbx_strand_id
1 'polypeptide(L)'
;MALSRPGWEPVNLVRDELSGLYANRSQAYMAQQAWPEGMIDAKASCDCKPVANVKAWWRAGKCLAEMGRWEEAKTILERGLDVEGKTGEGGKELGSLLEEVEQRLQKSA
;
A
#
# COMPACT_ATOMS: atom_id res chain seq x y z
N MET A 1 -20.06 -0.51 -12.14
CA MET A 1 -18.92 -0.07 -11.29
C MET A 1 -18.11 -1.32 -10.97
N ALA A 2 -16.81 -1.38 -11.30
CA ALA A 2 -15.83 -2.44 -11.03
C ALA A 2 -16.34 -3.87 -10.69
N LEU A 3 -16.95 -4.08 -9.51
CA LEU A 3 -17.51 -5.36 -9.05
C LEU A 3 -18.77 -5.83 -9.81
N SER A 4 -19.48 -4.92 -10.46
CA SER A 4 -20.67 -5.20 -11.25
C SER A 4 -20.36 -5.43 -12.74
N ARG A 5 -19.08 -5.59 -13.10
CA ARG A 5 -18.68 -5.84 -14.48
C ARG A 5 -18.98 -7.30 -14.85
N PRO A 6 -19.46 -7.60 -16.07
CA PRO A 6 -19.72 -8.96 -16.51
C PRO A 6 -18.45 -9.82 -16.51
N GLY A 7 -18.55 -11.08 -16.07
CA GLY A 7 -17.38 -11.97 -15.94
C GLY A 7 -16.72 -12.40 -17.25
N TRP A 8 -17.31 -12.09 -18.40
CA TRP A 8 -16.73 -12.34 -19.72
C TRP A 8 -15.83 -11.19 -20.20
N GLU A 9 -15.82 -10.04 -19.51
CA GLU A 9 -14.95 -8.93 -19.85
C GLU A 9 -13.50 -9.16 -19.37
N PRO A 10 -12.51 -8.46 -19.98
CA PRO A 10 -11.13 -8.54 -19.53
C PRO A 10 -10.96 -8.14 -18.06
N VAL A 11 -10.40 -9.05 -17.26
CA VAL A 11 -10.19 -8.88 -15.81
C VAL A 11 -9.34 -7.64 -15.48
N ASN A 12 -8.48 -7.22 -16.39
CA ASN A 12 -7.64 -6.03 -16.20
C ASN A 12 -8.47 -4.75 -15.98
N LEU A 13 -9.61 -4.61 -16.66
CA LEU A 13 -10.50 -3.45 -16.49
C LEU A 13 -11.05 -3.39 -15.06
N VAL A 14 -11.45 -4.55 -14.53
CA VAL A 14 -11.91 -4.67 -13.13
C VAL A 14 -10.77 -4.33 -12.17
N ARG A 15 -9.57 -4.87 -12.40
CA ARG A 15 -8.41 -4.64 -11.52
C ARG A 15 -7.96 -3.19 -11.49
N ASP A 16 -7.94 -2.52 -12.64
CA ASP A 16 -7.57 -1.11 -12.72
C ASP A 16 -8.57 -0.24 -11.95
N GLU A 17 -9.87 -0.43 -12.15
CA GLU A 17 -10.90 0.30 -11.40
C GLU A 17 -10.83 0.00 -9.89
N LEU A 18 -10.68 -1.28 -9.51
CA LEU A 18 -10.60 -1.69 -8.11
C LEU A 18 -9.37 -1.13 -7.40
N SER A 19 -8.22 -1.07 -8.06
CA SER A 19 -6.98 -0.56 -7.45
C SER A 19 -7.16 0.87 -6.92
N GLY A 20 -7.80 1.75 -7.70
CA GLY A 20 -8.08 3.12 -7.32
C GLY A 20 -9.11 3.23 -6.20
N LEU A 21 -10.18 2.43 -6.27
CA LEU A 21 -11.22 2.40 -5.24
C LEU A 21 -10.67 1.95 -3.88
N TYR A 22 -9.90 0.87 -3.85
CA TYR A 22 -9.25 0.38 -2.63
C TYR A 22 -8.23 1.39 -2.08
N ALA A 23 -7.43 2.03 -2.94
CA ALA A 23 -6.47 3.05 -2.51
C ALA A 23 -7.17 4.26 -1.86
N ASN A 24 -8.29 4.71 -2.44
CA ASN A 24 -9.06 5.83 -1.90
C ASN A 24 -9.77 5.46 -0.59
N ARG A 25 -10.34 4.26 -0.51
CA ARG A 25 -10.99 3.77 0.72
C ARG A 25 -9.98 3.57 1.85
N SER A 26 -8.81 3.03 1.54
CA SER A 26 -7.67 2.95 2.48
C SER A 26 -7.31 4.34 3.05
N GLN A 27 -7.22 5.36 2.21
CA GLN A 27 -6.95 6.73 2.66
C GLN A 27 -8.05 7.27 3.60
N ALA A 28 -9.31 6.97 3.33
CA ALA A 28 -10.42 7.37 4.20
C ALA A 28 -10.38 6.65 5.56
N TYR A 29 -9.96 5.38 5.59
CA TYR A 29 -9.74 4.66 6.85
C TYR A 29 -8.55 5.20 7.64
N MET A 30 -7.44 5.54 6.97
CA MET A 30 -6.29 6.20 7.60
C MET A 30 -6.68 7.53 8.25
N ALA A 31 -7.52 8.33 7.59
CA ALA A 31 -8.02 9.59 8.16
C ALA A 31 -8.86 9.39 9.44
N GLN A 32 -9.50 8.23 9.58
CA GLN A 32 -10.26 7.82 10.76
C GLN A 32 -9.40 7.04 11.78
N GLN A 33 -8.10 6.88 11.52
CA GLN A 33 -7.19 6.04 12.32
C GLN A 33 -7.64 4.56 12.41
N ALA A 34 -8.44 4.11 11.45
CA ALA A 34 -8.84 2.71 11.28
C ALA A 34 -7.72 1.95 10.53
N TRP A 35 -6.59 1.74 11.21
CA TRP A 35 -5.37 1.19 10.60
C TRP A 35 -5.51 -0.25 10.08
N PRO A 36 -6.21 -1.18 10.75
CA PRO A 36 -6.40 -2.54 10.25
C PRO A 36 -7.15 -2.57 8.91
N GLU A 37 -8.25 -1.83 8.80
CA GLU A 37 -9.08 -1.73 7.61
C GLU A 37 -8.32 -1.02 6.48
N GLY A 38 -7.64 0.07 6.81
CA GLY A 38 -6.79 0.81 5.87
C GLY A 38 -5.66 -0.05 5.29
N MET A 39 -5.07 -0.93 6.10
CA MET A 39 -4.02 -1.87 5.69
C MET A 39 -4.55 -2.92 4.72
N ILE A 40 -5.71 -3.52 5.01
CA ILE A 40 -6.32 -4.55 4.15
C ILE A 40 -6.64 -3.95 2.77
N ASP A 41 -7.23 -2.76 2.74
CA ASP A 41 -7.54 -2.06 1.50
C ASP A 41 -6.28 -1.67 0.71
N ALA A 42 -5.24 -1.19 1.41
CA ALA A 42 -3.98 -0.86 0.75
C ALA A 42 -3.35 -2.09 0.10
N LYS A 43 -3.34 -3.24 0.80
CA LYS A 43 -2.86 -4.52 0.25
C LYS A 43 -3.70 -4.97 -0.95
N ALA A 44 -5.02 -4.91 -0.85
CA ALA A 44 -5.91 -5.25 -1.96
C ALA A 44 -5.67 -4.36 -3.19
N SER A 45 -5.36 -3.07 -2.99
CA SER A 45 -4.96 -2.16 -4.06
C SER A 45 -3.64 -2.57 -4.72
N CYS A 46 -2.62 -2.91 -3.94
CA CYS A 46 -1.34 -3.44 -4.43
C CYS A 46 -1.52 -4.74 -5.22
N ASP A 47 -2.36 -5.66 -4.73
CA ASP A 47 -2.64 -6.93 -5.42
C ASP A 47 -3.41 -6.70 -6.74
N CYS A 48 -4.32 -5.73 -6.78
CA CYS A 48 -5.02 -5.36 -8.00
C CYS A 48 -4.05 -4.78 -9.04
N LYS A 49 -3.18 -3.85 -8.64
CA LYS A 49 -2.21 -3.18 -9.50
C LYS A 49 -0.89 -3.00 -8.75
N PRO A 50 0.09 -3.89 -8.98
CA PRO A 50 1.35 -3.87 -8.23
C PRO A 50 2.33 -2.81 -8.72
N VAL A 51 2.26 -2.43 -10.01
CA VAL A 51 3.17 -1.48 -10.67
C VAL A 51 2.47 -0.14 -10.90
N ALA A 52 3.21 0.96 -10.78
CA ALA A 52 2.72 2.34 -10.87
C ALA A 52 1.64 2.65 -9.81
N ASN A 53 1.77 2.06 -8.63
CA ASN A 53 0.87 2.20 -7.49
C ASN A 53 1.62 2.46 -6.18
N VAL A 54 2.62 3.33 -6.23
CA VAL A 54 3.43 3.78 -5.08
C VAL A 54 2.57 4.13 -3.86
N LYS A 55 1.47 4.86 -4.05
CA LYS A 55 0.64 5.32 -2.93
C LYS A 55 -0.03 4.17 -2.18
N ALA A 56 -0.37 3.06 -2.83
CA ALA A 56 -0.92 1.90 -2.12
C ALA A 56 0.13 1.24 -1.24
N TRP A 57 1.35 1.05 -1.76
CA TRP A 57 2.48 0.52 -0.99
C TRP A 57 2.80 1.40 0.22
N TRP A 58 2.81 2.72 0.03
CA TRP A 58 3.07 3.68 1.10
C TRP A 58 1.99 3.62 2.19
N ARG A 59 0.71 3.60 1.80
CA ARG A 59 -0.41 3.48 2.76
C ARG A 59 -0.36 2.16 3.52
N ALA A 60 -0.03 1.05 2.86
CA ALA A 60 0.11 -0.25 3.52
C ALA A 60 1.22 -0.23 4.58
N GLY A 61 2.40 0.29 4.23
CA GLY A 61 3.52 0.45 5.16
C GLY A 61 3.19 1.38 6.32
N LYS A 62 2.55 2.53 6.05
CA LYS A 62 2.16 3.49 7.09
C LYS A 62 1.15 2.90 8.06
N CYS A 63 0.13 2.19 7.59
CA CYS A 63 -0.84 1.54 8.47
C CYS A 63 -0.18 0.50 9.38
N LEU A 64 0.77 -0.29 8.85
CA LEU A 64 1.51 -1.27 9.67
C LEU A 64 2.41 -0.61 10.71
N ALA A 65 3.06 0.49 10.33
CA ALA A 65 3.86 1.30 11.23
C ALA A 65 3.03 1.85 12.40
N GLU A 66 1.85 2.42 12.12
CA GLU A 66 0.95 2.94 13.16
C GLU A 66 0.37 1.85 14.07
N MET A 67 0.27 0.60 13.58
CA MET A 67 -0.10 -0.56 14.41
C MET A 67 1.09 -1.11 15.23
N GLY A 68 2.29 -0.54 15.12
CA GLY A 68 3.50 -1.04 15.77
C GLY A 68 4.05 -2.35 15.17
N ARG A 69 3.55 -2.77 14.01
CA ARG A 69 3.99 -3.99 13.30
C ARG A 69 5.16 -3.66 12.38
N TRP A 70 6.27 -3.25 13.00
CA TRP A 70 7.43 -2.68 12.31
C TRP A 70 8.12 -3.64 11.32
N GLU A 71 8.27 -4.92 11.67
CA GLU A 71 8.87 -5.92 10.78
C GLU A 71 8.06 -6.10 9.50
N GLU A 72 6.74 -6.21 9.63
CA GLU A 72 5.86 -6.35 8.47
C GLU A 72 5.82 -5.07 7.63
N ALA A 73 5.85 -3.90 8.27
CA ALA A 73 5.93 -2.62 7.58
C ALA A 73 7.20 -2.55 6.71
N LYS A 74 8.34 -2.98 7.27
CA LYS A 74 9.62 -3.08 6.55
C LYS A 74 9.50 -3.96 5.31
N THR A 75 9.03 -5.19 5.47
CA THR A 75 8.90 -6.15 4.36
C THR A 75 8.00 -5.63 3.24
N ILE A 76 6.90 -4.94 3.56
CA ILE A 76 6.01 -4.37 2.54
C ILE A 76 6.68 -3.22 1.79
N LEU A 77 7.38 -2.34 2.50
CA LEU A 77 8.04 -1.18 1.88
C LEU A 77 9.22 -1.60 1.01
N GLU A 78 10.01 -2.59 1.43
CA GLU A 78 11.06 -3.20 0.61
C GLU A 78 10.48 -3.79 -0.69
N ARG A 79 9.40 -4.57 -0.58
CA ARG A 79 8.70 -5.12 -1.75
C ARG A 79 8.17 -4.01 -2.66
N GLY A 80 7.62 -2.94 -2.10
CA GLY A 80 7.15 -1.79 -2.87
C GLY A 80 8.28 -1.10 -3.65
N LEU A 81 9.46 -0.95 -3.03
CA LEU A 81 10.66 -0.39 -3.67
C LEU A 81 11.20 -1.29 -4.79
N ASP A 82 11.15 -2.61 -4.63
CA ASP A 82 11.58 -3.56 -5.65
C ASP A 82 10.67 -3.52 -6.89
N VAL A 83 9.37 -3.23 -6.70
CA VAL A 83 8.38 -3.18 -7.80
C VAL A 83 8.32 -1.81 -8.48
N GLU A 84 8.28 -0.73 -7.71
CA GLU A 84 8.14 0.64 -8.23
C GLU A 84 9.47 1.26 -8.68
N GLY A 85 10.59 0.70 -8.20
CA GLY A 85 11.93 1.21 -8.44
C GLY A 85 12.31 2.37 -7.51
N LYS A 86 13.59 2.41 -7.13
CA LYS A 86 14.12 3.33 -6.11
C LYS A 86 14.34 4.77 -6.61
N THR A 87 14.39 4.98 -7.92
CA THR A 87 14.87 6.24 -8.51
C THR A 87 13.78 7.28 -8.74
N GLY A 88 12.52 6.85 -8.86
CA GLY A 88 11.37 7.75 -9.05
C GLY A 88 11.02 8.54 -7.79
N GLU A 89 10.24 9.62 -7.92
CA GLU A 89 9.75 10.39 -6.77
C GLU A 89 9.01 9.51 -5.76
N GLY A 90 8.19 8.58 -6.25
CA GLY A 90 7.52 7.62 -5.38
C GLY A 90 8.45 6.63 -4.68
N GLY A 91 9.56 6.24 -5.32
CA GLY A 91 10.59 5.42 -4.68
C GLY A 91 11.27 6.15 -3.53
N LYS A 92 11.48 7.46 -3.64
CA LYS A 92 12.00 8.30 -2.55
C LYS A 92 11.02 8.39 -1.38
N GLU A 93 9.72 8.52 -1.64
CA GLU A 93 8.67 8.53 -0.60
C GLU A 93 8.57 7.19 0.14
N LEU A 94 8.70 6.06 -0.57
CA LEU A 94 8.75 4.73 0.05
C LEU A 94 10.03 4.53 0.86
N GLY A 95 11.17 5.00 0.34
CA GLY A 95 12.47 4.91 1.00
C GLY A 95 12.52 5.71 2.30
N SER A 96 11.98 6.93 2.31
CA SER A 96 11.95 7.75 3.53
C SER A 96 11.09 7.12 4.64
N LEU A 97 9.95 6.53 4.27
CA LEU A 97 9.11 5.80 5.23
C LEU A 97 9.79 4.51 5.72
N LEU A 98 10.52 3.82 4.85
CA LEU A 98 11.31 2.63 5.22
C LEU A 98 12.37 2.98 6.26
N GLU A 99 13.12 4.06 6.05
CA GLU A 99 14.12 4.54 7.01
C GLU A 99 13.48 4.88 8.37
N GLU A 100 12.31 5.52 8.38
CA GLU A 100 11.57 5.80 9.62
C GLU A 100 11.19 4.50 10.35
N VAL A 101 10.66 3.52 9.61
CA VAL A 101 10.27 2.21 10.16
C VAL A 101 11.48 1.46 10.71
N GLU A 102 12.61 1.48 10.03
CA GLU A 102 13.85 0.83 10.48
C GLU A 102 14.40 1.47 11.77
N GLN A 103 14.40 2.80 11.85
CA GLN A 103 14.81 3.50 13.07
C GLN A 103 13.89 3.18 14.25
N ARG A 104 12.58 3.04 14.02
CA ARG A 104 11.61 2.66 15.05
C ARG A 104 11.79 1.21 15.48
N LEU A 105 12.04 0.31 14.54
CA LEU A 105 12.31 -1.10 14.80
C LEU A 105 13.57 -1.26 15.68
N GLN A 106 14.65 -0.55 15.35
CA GLN A 106 15.89 -0.57 16.15
C GLN A 106 15.72 -0.02 17.58
N LYS A 107 14.80 0.93 17.78
CA LYS A 107 14.49 1.48 19.12
C LYS A 107 13.55 0.59 19.93
N SER A 108 12.84 -0.32 19.28
CA SER A 108 11.87 -1.22 19.90
C SER A 108 12.46 -2.61 20.22
N ALA A 109 13.67 -2.90 19.73
CA ALA A 109 14.45 -4.10 20.05
C ALA A 109 15.35 -3.86 21.27
#